data_AF-A0A9D2HCB5-F1
#
_entry.id   AF-A0A9D2HCB5-F1
#
_cell.length_a   1.000
_cell.length_b   1.000
_cell.length_c   1.000
_cell.angle_alpha   90.00
_cell.angle_beta   90.00
_cell.angle_gamma   90.00
#
_symmetry.space_group_name_H-M   'P 1'
#
loop_
_entity.id
_entity.type
_entity.pdbx_description
1 polymer ?
#
loop_
_entity_poly.entity_id
_entity_poly.type
_entity_poly.pdbx_seq_one_letter_code
_entity_poly.pdbx_strand_id
1 'polypeptide(L)'
;VGHRDYQKPYYCYNCGSPYPWTQKILDNAVELLSLDDELDSSSKELIKSAIPDLIVDTPTTPIAIAKYRKGIANAGQIIKDSLRQLLIDVISETAKKTLFP
;
A
#
# COMPACT_ATOMS: atom_id res chain seq x y z
N VAL A 1 -7.48 -14.21 -31.74
CA VAL A 1 -6.67 -13.01 -31.40
C VAL A 1 -6.75 -12.85 -29.89
N GLY A 2 -5.64 -13.03 -29.17
CA GLY A 2 -5.62 -13.01 -27.70
C GLY A 2 -5.65 -11.58 -27.15
N HIS A 3 -6.44 -11.36 -26.09
CA HIS A 3 -6.44 -10.11 -25.35
C HIS A 3 -5.07 -9.95 -24.68
N ARG A 4 -4.34 -8.87 -24.96
CA ARG A 4 -3.14 -8.52 -24.18
C ARG A 4 -3.62 -7.65 -23.02
N ASP A 5 -3.63 -8.21 -21.83
CA ASP A 5 -3.90 -7.44 -20.61
C ASP A 5 -2.74 -6.46 -20.39
N TYR A 6 -2.92 -5.24 -20.85
CA TYR A 6 -1.96 -4.17 -20.60
C TYR A 6 -2.02 -3.80 -19.11
N GLN A 7 -0.98 -4.16 -18.38
CA GLN A 7 -0.79 -3.74 -16.99
C GLN A 7 -0.20 -2.34 -16.97
N LYS A 8 -0.98 -1.39 -16.48
CA LYS A 8 -0.57 0.00 -16.33
C LYS A 8 0.53 0.08 -15.26
N PRO A 9 1.72 0.64 -15.56
CA PRO A 9 2.81 0.71 -14.59
C PRO A 9 2.44 1.61 -13.40
N TYR A 10 3.00 1.38 -12.21
CA TYR A 10 2.74 2.26 -11.05
C TYR A 10 3.82 3.33 -10.87
N TYR A 11 5.04 3.05 -11.31
CA TYR A 11 6.17 3.96 -11.20
C TYR A 11 6.82 4.18 -12.55
N CYS A 12 7.39 5.37 -12.72
CA CYS A 12 8.12 5.73 -13.92
C CYS A 12 9.35 4.84 -14.08
N TYR A 13 9.45 4.14 -15.21
CA TYR A 13 10.60 3.26 -15.50
C TYR A 13 11.93 4.02 -15.58
N ASN A 14 11.90 5.32 -15.88
CA ASN A 14 13.11 6.13 -16.06
C ASN A 14 13.63 6.74 -14.74
N CYS A 15 12.73 7.19 -13.86
CA CYS A 15 13.14 7.92 -12.64
C CYS A 15 12.63 7.32 -11.33
N GLY A 16 11.78 6.28 -11.38
CA GLY A 16 11.20 5.65 -10.19
C GLY A 16 10.11 6.46 -9.49
N SER A 17 9.77 7.66 -9.97
CA SER A 17 8.70 8.48 -9.37
C SER A 17 7.32 7.86 -9.57
N PRO A 18 6.40 7.98 -8.61
CA PRO A 18 5.03 7.49 -8.76
C PRO A 18 4.32 8.24 -9.88
N TYR A 19 3.55 7.52 -10.69
CA TYR A 19 2.62 8.15 -11.62
C TYR A 19 1.42 8.76 -10.86
N PRO A 20 0.63 9.66 -11.48
CA PRO A 20 -0.46 10.37 -10.79
C PRO A 20 -1.48 9.49 -10.08
N TRP A 21 -1.80 8.31 -10.62
CA TRP A 21 -2.71 7.36 -9.97
C TRP A 21 -2.08 6.74 -8.72
N THR A 22 -0.80 6.38 -8.79
CA THR A 22 -0.04 5.86 -7.66
C THR A 22 0.09 6.91 -6.57
N GLN A 23 0.44 8.15 -6.94
CA GLN A 23 0.49 9.25 -5.99
C GLN A 23 -0.84 9.44 -5.26
N LYS A 24 -1.96 9.40 -5.99
CA LYS A 24 -3.30 9.52 -5.40
C LYS A 24 -3.63 8.38 -4.43
N ILE A 25 -3.17 7.15 -4.69
CA ILE A 25 -3.31 6.03 -3.75
C ILE A 25 -2.49 6.28 -2.48
N LEU A 26 -1.24 6.76 -2.63
CA LEU A 26 -0.37 7.08 -1.49
C LEU A 26 -0.98 8.19 -0.63
N ASP A 27 -1.47 9.26 -1.26
CA ASP A 27 -2.07 10.40 -0.57
C ASP A 27 -3.35 9.98 0.17
N ASN A 28 -4.24 9.24 -0.50
CA ASN A 28 -5.48 8.73 0.11
C ASN A 28 -5.19 7.78 1.30
N ALA A 29 -4.14 6.97 1.21
CA ALA A 29 -3.77 6.09 2.32
C ALA A 29 -3.27 6.88 3.53
N VAL A 30 -2.51 7.96 3.31
CA VAL A 30 -2.09 8.87 4.39
C VAL A 30 -3.30 9.58 4.99
N GLU A 31 -4.25 10.02 4.16
CA GLU A 31 -5.49 10.63 4.63
C GLU A 31 -6.31 9.65 5.49
N LEU A 32 -6.50 8.41 5.05
CA LEU A 32 -7.17 7.37 5.84
C LEU A 32 -6.49 7.17 7.19
N LEU A 33 -5.16 7.06 7.23
CA LEU A 33 -4.42 6.94 8.49
C LEU A 33 -4.60 8.15 9.40
N SER A 34 -4.77 9.35 8.84
CA SER A 34 -4.97 10.56 9.63
C SER A 34 -6.32 10.60 10.35
N LEU A 35 -7.31 9.82 9.89
CA LEU A 35 -8.62 9.68 10.54
C LEU A 35 -8.59 8.79 11.79
N ASP A 36 -7.50 8.05 12.01
CA ASP A 36 -7.32 7.21 13.20
C ASP A 36 -6.62 8.00 14.31
N ASP A 37 -7.38 8.68 15.17
CA ASP A 37 -6.81 9.47 16.27
C ASP A 37 -6.11 8.62 17.34
N GLU A 38 -6.46 7.34 17.44
CA GLU A 38 -5.90 6.41 18.44
C GLU A 38 -4.58 5.79 17.98
N LEU A 39 -4.36 5.72 16.66
CA LEU A 39 -3.13 5.18 16.11
C LEU A 39 -1.95 6.15 16.31
N ASP A 40 -0.87 5.65 16.91
CA ASP A 40 0.30 6.46 17.18
C ASP A 40 1.07 6.86 15.91
N SER A 41 1.84 7.95 16.00
CA SER A 41 2.59 8.51 14.88
C SER A 41 3.64 7.55 14.30
N SER A 42 4.23 6.69 15.12
CA SER A 42 5.23 5.72 14.66
C SER A 42 4.57 4.60 13.84
N SER A 43 3.37 4.16 14.25
CA SER A 43 2.57 3.19 13.50
C SER A 43 2.09 3.77 12.16
N LYS A 44 1.62 5.03 12.15
CA LYS A 44 1.26 5.75 10.91
C LYS A 44 2.45 5.83 9.95
N GLU A 45 3.64 6.16 10.43
CA GLU A 45 4.85 6.25 9.60
C GLU A 45 5.32 4.88 9.08
N LEU A 46 5.17 3.82 9.88
CA LEU A 46 5.44 2.45 9.43
C LEU A 46 4.56 2.06 8.24
N ILE A 47 3.26 2.36 8.30
CA ILE A 47 2.33 2.06 7.21
C ILE A 47 2.65 2.93 5.99
N LYS A 48 2.79 4.24 6.17
CA LYS A 48 3.10 5.19 5.10
C LYS A 48 4.38 4.81 4.33
N SER A 49 5.45 4.46 5.05
CA SER A 49 6.72 4.05 4.43
C SER A 49 6.67 2.65 3.80
N ALA A 50 5.70 1.82 4.16
CA ALA A 50 5.54 0.49 3.58
C ALA A 50 4.80 0.50 2.24
N ILE A 51 3.73 1.31 2.11
CA ILE A 51 2.81 1.24 0.97
C ILE A 51 3.52 1.34 -0.40
N PRO A 52 4.50 2.24 -0.63
CA PRO A 52 5.14 2.32 -1.93
C PRO A 52 5.74 0.99 -2.42
N ASP A 53 6.37 0.25 -1.50
CA ASP A 53 7.02 -1.04 -1.74
C ASP A 53 6.05 -2.24 -1.70
N LEU A 54 4.80 -2.02 -1.28
CA LEU A 54 3.73 -3.02 -1.41
C LEU A 54 3.10 -3.00 -2.81
N ILE A 55 3.16 -1.87 -3.53
CA ILE A 55 2.58 -1.72 -4.88
C ILE A 55 3.39 -2.49 -5.92
N VAL A 56 4.70 -2.63 -5.73
CA VAL A 56 5.60 -3.31 -6.65
C VAL A 56 6.33 -4.45 -5.96
N ASP A 57 6.41 -5.61 -6.62
CA ASP A 57 7.22 -6.72 -6.13
C ASP A 57 8.71 -6.38 -6.28
N THR A 58 9.37 -6.21 -5.13
CA THR A 58 10.79 -5.88 -5.04
C THR A 58 11.45 -6.70 -3.93
N PRO A 59 12.79 -6.75 -3.84
CA PRO A 59 13.47 -7.38 -2.71
C PRO A 59 13.11 -6.78 -1.33
N THR A 60 12.55 -5.56 -1.28
CA THR A 60 12.13 -4.91 -0.03
C THR A 60 10.68 -5.24 0.36
N THR A 61 9.89 -5.89 -0.51
CA THR A 61 8.48 -6.25 -0.24
C THR A 61 8.29 -7.01 1.08
N PRO A 62 9.15 -7.98 1.50
CA PRO A 62 9.01 -8.62 2.81
C PRO A 62 9.14 -7.64 3.99
N ILE A 63 10.02 -6.64 3.86
CA ILE A 63 10.20 -5.58 4.87
C ILE A 63 8.97 -4.69 4.90
N ALA A 64 8.44 -4.31 3.73
CA ALA A 64 7.22 -3.53 3.61
C ALA A 64 6.01 -4.23 4.25
N ILE A 65 5.85 -5.54 3.99
CA ILE A 65 4.83 -6.38 4.63
C ILE A 65 4.96 -6.35 6.15
N ALA A 66 6.18 -6.52 6.68
CA ALA A 66 6.43 -6.51 8.12
C ALA A 66 6.11 -5.14 8.75
N LYS A 67 6.52 -4.04 8.11
CA LYS A 67 6.21 -2.67 8.53
C LYS A 67 4.71 -2.42 8.55
N TYR A 68 4.01 -2.78 7.46
CA TYR A 68 2.56 -2.62 7.35
C TYR A 68 1.84 -3.40 8.45
N ARG A 69 2.15 -4.69 8.63
CA ARG A 69 1.55 -5.53 9.68
C ARG A 69 1.78 -4.94 11.07
N LYS A 70 2.99 -4.49 11.36
CA LYS A 70 3.34 -3.89 12.65
C LYS A 70 2.57 -2.59 12.90
N GLY A 71 2.50 -1.71 11.91
CA GLY A 71 1.80 -0.43 12.06
C GLY A 71 0.29 -0.59 12.11
N ILE A 72 -0.30 -1.45 11.29
CA ILE A 72 -1.76 -1.59 11.20
C ILE A 72 -2.37 -2.40 12.37
N ALA A 73 -1.55 -3.11 13.15
CA ALA A 73 -2.01 -4.02 14.20
C ALA A 73 -3.02 -3.37 15.16
N ASN A 74 -2.73 -2.13 15.58
CA ASN A 74 -3.53 -1.39 16.55
C ASN A 74 -4.54 -0.42 15.91
N ALA A 75 -4.60 -0.34 14.58
CA ALA A 75 -5.56 0.54 13.92
C ALA A 75 -7.01 0.07 14.15
N GLY A 76 -7.94 1.03 14.16
CA GLY A 76 -9.36 0.75 14.24
C GLY A 76 -9.85 -0.10 13.06
N GLN A 77 -10.93 -0.87 13.26
CA GLN A 77 -11.45 -1.77 12.23
C GLN A 77 -11.85 -1.04 10.95
N ILE A 78 -12.47 0.14 11.10
CA ILE A 78 -12.87 1.00 9.96
C ILE A 78 -11.65 1.36 9.09
N ILE A 79 -10.51 1.64 9.72
CA ILE A 79 -9.28 2.05 9.03
C ILE A 79 -8.61 0.85 8.36
N LYS A 80 -8.59 -0.30 9.04
CA LYS A 80 -8.15 -1.58 8.47
C LYS A 80 -8.93 -1.92 7.20
N ASP A 81 -10.24 -1.83 7.25
CA ASP A 81 -11.13 -2.16 6.12
C ASP A 81 -10.98 -1.14 4.98
N SER A 82 -10.91 0.15 5.31
CA SER A 82 -10.72 1.22 4.31
C SER A 82 -9.39 1.11 3.58
N LEU A 83 -8.30 0.84 4.31
CA LEU A 83 -6.98 0.63 3.70
C LEU A 83 -6.94 -0.63 2.85
N ARG A 84 -7.56 -1.73 3.31
CA ARG A 84 -7.69 -2.95 2.50
C ARG A 84 -8.43 -2.65 1.20
N GLN A 85 -9.58 -1.97 1.26
CA GLN A 85 -10.37 -1.64 0.07
C GLN A 85 -9.61 -0.73 -0.91
N LEU A 86 -8.81 0.21 -0.40
CA LEU A 86 -7.98 1.08 -1.23
C LEU A 86 -6.83 0.32 -1.90
N LEU A 87 -6.22 -0.64 -1.19
CA LEU A 87 -4.96 -1.27 -1.59
C LEU A 87 -5.12 -2.60 -2.32
N ILE A 88 -6.23 -3.32 -2.15
CA ILE A 88 -6.41 -4.69 -2.64
C ILE A 88 -6.17 -4.82 -4.15
N ASP A 89 -6.56 -3.84 -4.95
CA ASP A 89 -6.45 -3.91 -6.41
C ASP A 89 -5.10 -3.38 -6.95
N VAL A 90 -4.23 -2.88 -6.07
CA VAL A 90 -3.00 -2.16 -6.49
C VAL A 90 -1.72 -2.68 -5.86
N ILE A 91 -1.79 -3.38 -4.74
CA ILE A 91 -0.61 -4.05 -4.18
C ILE A 91 -0.24 -5.27 -5.01
N SER A 92 1.04 -5.65 -4.95
CA SER A 92 1.57 -6.81 -5.63
C SER A 92 0.86 -8.09 -5.19
N GLU A 93 0.88 -9.12 -6.04
CA GLU A 93 0.25 -10.40 -5.71
C GLU A 93 0.87 -11.06 -4.48
N THR A 94 2.18 -10.87 -4.26
CA THR A 94 2.87 -11.33 -3.04
C THR A 94 2.32 -10.63 -1.80
N ALA A 95 2.21 -9.30 -1.85
CA ALA A 95 1.68 -8.50 -0.76
C ALA A 95 0.21 -8.84 -0.48
N LYS A 96 -0.61 -8.96 -1.53
CA LYS A 96 -2.03 -9.32 -1.45
C LYS A 96 -2.25 -10.64 -0.72
N LYS A 97 -1.61 -11.72 -1.18
CA LYS A 97 -1.75 -13.06 -0.58
C LYS A 97 -1.28 -13.12 0.87
N THR A 98 -0.38 -12.22 1.26
CA THR A 98 0.19 -12.20 2.61
C THR A 98 -0.61 -11.31 3.56
N LEU A 99 -1.07 -10.15 3.10
CA LEU A 99 -1.75 -9.16 3.94
C LEU A 99 -3.27 -9.36 3.97
N PHE A 100 -3.84 -9.85 2.86
CA PHE A 100 -5.28 -9.98 2.65
C PHE A 100 -5.64 -11.40 2.18
N PRO A 101 -5.39 -12.43 3.03
CA PRO A 101 -5.74 -13.80 2.72
C PRO A 101 -7.25 -14.02 2.57
#